data_AF-A0A9W8CYQ6-F1
#
_entry.id   AF-A0A9W8CYQ6-F1
#
_cell.length_a   1.000
_cell.length_b   1.000
_cell.length_c   1.000
_cell.angle_alpha   90.00
_cell.angle_beta   90.00
_cell.angle_gamma   90.00
#
_symmetry.space_group_name_H-M   'P 1'
#
loop_
_entity.id
_entity.type
_entity.pdbx_description
1 polymer ?
#
loop_
_entity_poly.entity_id
_entity_poly.type
_entity_poly.pdbx_seq_one_letter_code
_entity_poly.pdbx_strand_id
1 'polypeptide(L)'
;MAPPPSLEGLLLQTEADIRVVTRLLKAVTAAVLMLNLAFAYVCVRGGVGAAGGRRGARLPLSSYQLRAEYPLAATELSVVMLQFALYLLSSGRWDRVTRGILAALLACGVAHAVVCKKSGDVELCWWLLPVLVLGIVAYVQLNMQRIRRSMEVLFEKKLREKDE
;
A
#
# COMPACT_ATOMS: atom_id res chain seq x y z
N MET A 1 -41.16 12.13 5.55
CA MET A 1 -39.94 12.01 6.36
C MET A 1 -39.62 10.54 6.47
N ALA A 2 -38.48 10.09 5.93
CA ALA A 2 -38.04 8.70 6.13
C ALA A 2 -37.66 8.54 7.61
N PRO A 3 -38.01 7.41 8.25
CA PRO A 3 -37.59 7.15 9.62
C PRO A 3 -36.05 7.15 9.69
N PRO A 4 -35.46 7.63 10.80
CA PRO A 4 -34.02 7.58 10.97
C PRO A 4 -33.56 6.12 10.86
N PRO A 5 -32.44 5.85 10.17
CA PRO A 5 -31.95 4.49 9.98
C PRO A 5 -31.70 3.83 11.35
N SER A 6 -32.09 2.56 11.48
CA SER A 6 -31.77 1.77 12.66
C SER A 6 -30.24 1.67 12.83
N LEU A 7 -29.77 1.57 14.08
CA LEU A 7 -28.35 1.42 14.40
C LEU A 7 -27.71 0.21 13.70
N GLU A 8 -28.45 -0.88 13.55
CA GLU A 8 -28.05 -2.05 12.76
C GLU A 8 -27.89 -1.72 11.27
N GLY A 9 -28.78 -0.90 10.71
CA GLY A 9 -28.67 -0.43 9.33
C GLY A 9 -27.42 0.41 9.09
N LEU A 10 -27.08 1.27 10.04
CA LEU A 10 -25.85 2.08 9.99
C LEU A 10 -24.58 1.21 10.09
N LEU A 11 -24.59 0.16 10.93
CA LEU A 11 -23.51 -0.82 11.01
C LEU A 11 -23.30 -1.55 9.69
N LEU A 12 -24.37 -2.13 9.14
CA LEU A 12 -24.34 -2.89 7.90
C LEU A 12 -23.87 -2.04 6.71
N GLN A 13 -24.30 -0.78 6.65
CA GLN A 13 -23.86 0.17 5.63
C GLN A 13 -22.37 0.49 5.78
N THR A 14 -21.91 0.77 7.00
CA THR A 14 -20.49 1.05 7.27
C THR A 14 -19.61 -0.14 6.89
N GLU A 15 -20.03 -1.37 7.16
CA GLU A 15 -19.30 -2.57 6.74
C GLU A 15 -19.28 -2.78 5.23
N ALA A 16 -20.37 -2.44 4.53
CA ALA A 16 -20.43 -2.48 3.08
C ALA A 16 -19.44 -1.47 2.48
N ASP A 17 -19.42 -0.24 2.99
CA ASP A 17 -18.52 0.82 2.56
C ASP A 17 -17.05 0.43 2.80
N ILE A 18 -16.74 -0.12 3.97
CA ILE A 18 -15.40 -0.64 4.29
C ILE A 18 -14.96 -1.71 3.28
N ARG A 19 -15.85 -2.63 2.89
CA ARG A 19 -15.57 -3.66 1.90
C ARG A 19 -15.29 -3.08 0.52
N VAL A 20 -16.06 -2.08 0.09
CA VAL A 20 -15.88 -1.41 -1.20
C VAL A 20 -14.52 -0.70 -1.25
N VAL A 21 -14.21 0.11 -0.24
CA VAL A 21 -12.92 0.83 -0.15
C VAL A 21 -11.75 -0.14 -0.11
N THR A 22 -11.86 -1.24 0.65
CA THR A 22 -10.81 -2.26 0.72
C THR A 22 -10.59 -2.95 -0.64
N ARG A 23 -11.64 -3.27 -1.38
CA ARG A 23 -11.52 -3.87 -2.74
C ARG A 23 -10.83 -2.91 -3.71
N LEU A 24 -11.20 -1.63 -3.68
CA LEU A 24 -10.58 -0.60 -4.51
C LEU A 24 -9.07 -0.50 -4.22
N LEU A 25 -8.69 -0.40 -2.94
CA LEU A 25 -7.29 -0.31 -2.54
C LEU A 25 -6.49 -1.57 -2.92
N LYS A 26 -7.09 -2.76 -2.84
CA LYS A 26 -6.45 -4.01 -3.30
C LYS A 26 -6.19 -3.97 -4.80
N ALA A 27 -7.18 -3.54 -5.59
CA ALA A 27 -7.05 -3.43 -7.04
C ALA A 27 -5.92 -2.47 -7.43
N VAL A 28 -5.87 -1.29 -6.81
CA VAL A 28 -4.80 -0.30 -7.05
C VAL A 28 -3.43 -0.87 -6.64
N THR A 29 -3.32 -1.46 -5.45
CA THR A 29 -2.05 -2.04 -4.97
C THR A 29 -1.57 -3.17 -5.89
N ALA A 30 -2.48 -4.05 -6.33
CA ALA A 30 -2.16 -5.14 -7.25
C ALA A 30 -1.72 -4.62 -8.62
N ALA A 31 -2.36 -3.57 -9.15
CA ALA A 31 -1.95 -2.96 -10.41
C ALA A 31 -0.52 -2.39 -10.33
N VAL A 32 -0.19 -1.68 -9.24
CA VAL A 32 1.17 -1.15 -9.01
C VAL A 32 2.19 -2.28 -8.82
N LEU A 33 1.81 -3.38 -8.18
CA LEU A 33 2.65 -4.57 -8.04
C LEU A 33 2.95 -5.20 -9.40
N MET A 34 1.94 -5.35 -10.26
CA MET A 34 2.12 -5.89 -11.61
C MET A 34 3.04 -5.01 -12.46
N LEU A 35 2.94 -3.68 -12.33
CA LEU A 35 3.86 -2.74 -12.98
C LEU A 35 5.31 -2.91 -12.49
N ASN A 36 5.52 -3.08 -11.18
CA ASN A 36 6.84 -3.32 -10.62
C ASN A 36 7.42 -4.68 -11.04
N LEU A 37 6.60 -5.73 -11.10
CA LEU A 37 7.02 -7.04 -11.62
C LEU A 37 7.37 -6.99 -13.11
N ALA A 38 6.59 -6.26 -13.91
CA ALA A 38 6.90 -6.04 -15.31
C ALA A 38 8.24 -5.29 -15.48
N PHE A 39 8.51 -4.29 -14.63
CA PHE A 39 9.79 -3.58 -14.62
C PHE A 39 10.94 -4.51 -14.21
N ALA A 40 10.79 -5.30 -13.14
CA ALA A 40 11.78 -6.30 -12.72
C ALA A 40 12.11 -7.27 -13.87
N TYR A 41 11.08 -7.75 -14.57
CA TYR A 41 11.26 -8.63 -15.72
C TYR A 41 12.06 -7.96 -16.85
N VAL A 42 11.76 -6.68 -17.16
CA VAL A 42 12.52 -5.91 -18.15
C VAL A 42 13.96 -5.69 -17.70
N CYS A 43 14.21 -5.44 -16.41
CA CYS A 43 15.57 -5.33 -15.85
C CYS A 43 16.36 -6.64 -16.01
N VAL A 44 15.76 -7.78 -15.69
CA VAL A 44 16.40 -9.10 -15.80
C VAL A 44 16.63 -9.49 -17.26
N ARG A 45 15.62 -9.34 -18.12
CA ARG A 45 15.69 -9.70 -19.56
C ARG A 45 16.53 -8.73 -20.38
N GLY A 46 16.60 -7.47 -19.98
CA GLY A 46 17.32 -6.38 -20.66
C GLY A 46 18.85 -6.44 -20.54
N GLY A 47 19.40 -7.41 -19.80
CA GLY A 47 20.85 -7.67 -19.77
C GLY A 47 21.63 -6.79 -18.80
N VAL A 48 21.07 -6.48 -17.63
CA VAL A 48 21.82 -5.82 -16.53
C VAL A 48 22.83 -6.80 -15.86
N GLY A 49 22.80 -8.09 -16.23
CA GLY A 49 23.77 -9.10 -15.77
C GLY A 49 25.11 -9.11 -16.51
N ALA A 50 25.34 -8.26 -17.53
CA ALA A 50 26.64 -8.19 -18.18
C ALA A 50 27.49 -7.10 -17.50
N ALA A 51 28.65 -7.49 -16.96
CA ALA A 51 29.68 -6.66 -16.34
C ALA A 51 30.30 -5.59 -17.29
N GLY A 52 29.47 -4.78 -17.94
CA GLY A 52 29.87 -3.76 -18.93
C GLY A 52 28.73 -3.11 -19.74
N GLY A 53 27.45 -3.34 -19.43
CA GLY A 53 26.32 -2.92 -20.28
C GLY A 53 25.85 -1.47 -20.13
N ARG A 54 26.24 -0.57 -21.04
CA ARG A 54 25.83 0.85 -21.16
C ARG A 54 24.32 1.13 -21.42
N ARG A 55 23.41 0.15 -21.30
CA ARG A 55 21.97 0.32 -21.62
C ARG A 55 21.12 0.23 -20.35
N GLY A 56 20.47 1.33 -20.00
CA GLY A 56 19.56 1.41 -18.85
C GLY A 56 18.28 0.58 -19.03
N ALA A 57 17.61 0.24 -17.92
CA ALA A 57 16.38 -0.54 -17.94
C ALA A 57 15.18 0.35 -18.31
N ARG A 58 14.38 -0.05 -19.30
CA ARG A 58 13.23 0.76 -19.74
C ARG A 58 12.08 0.65 -18.74
N LEU A 59 11.49 1.78 -18.34
CA LEU A 59 10.29 1.78 -17.51
C LEU A 59 9.09 1.20 -18.29
N PRO A 60 8.19 0.44 -17.63
CA PRO A 60 6.97 -0.02 -18.26
C PRO A 60 6.15 1.17 -18.75
N LEU A 61 5.57 1.05 -19.94
CA LEU A 61 4.66 2.07 -20.52
C LEU A 61 5.31 3.44 -20.80
N SER A 62 6.63 3.55 -20.73
CA SER A 62 7.37 4.79 -21.00
C SER A 62 8.52 4.54 -21.99
N SER A 63 9.04 5.58 -22.64
CA SER A 63 10.30 5.52 -23.41
C SER A 63 11.54 5.75 -22.54
N TYR A 64 11.35 6.12 -21.26
CA TYR A 64 12.43 6.45 -20.34
C TYR A 64 13.24 5.22 -19.93
N GLN A 65 14.57 5.37 -19.87
CA GLN A 65 15.51 4.35 -19.42
C GLN A 65 16.07 4.72 -18.05
N LEU A 66 15.83 3.87 -17.05
CA LEU A 66 16.43 3.95 -15.73
C LEU A 66 17.93 3.65 -15.83
N ARG A 67 18.75 4.55 -15.28
CA ARG A 67 20.21 4.39 -15.19
C ARG A 67 20.67 4.27 -13.74
N ALA A 68 19.79 3.87 -12.83
CA ALA A 68 20.16 3.52 -11.47
C ALA A 68 21.30 2.50 -11.44
N GLU A 69 22.22 2.66 -10.49
CA GLU A 69 23.29 1.68 -10.25
C GLU A 69 22.71 0.33 -9.76
N TYR A 70 21.54 0.34 -9.11
CA TYR A 70 20.91 -0.85 -8.50
C TYR A 70 19.38 -0.90 -8.71
N PRO A 71 18.86 -1.02 -9.95
CA PRO A 71 17.43 -0.97 -10.24
C PRO A 71 16.66 -2.20 -9.70
N LEU A 72 17.33 -3.34 -9.54
CA LEU A 72 16.72 -4.57 -9.02
C LEU A 72 16.45 -4.48 -7.52
N ALA A 73 17.42 -4.01 -6.72
CA ALA A 73 17.24 -3.81 -5.28
C ALA A 73 16.12 -2.81 -4.97
N ALA A 74 16.00 -1.76 -5.80
CA ALA A 74 14.92 -0.79 -5.76
C ALA A 74 13.54 -1.45 -5.96
N THR A 75 13.46 -2.33 -6.96
CA THR A 75 12.23 -3.01 -7.34
C THR A 75 11.84 -4.10 -6.34
N GLU A 76 12.80 -4.81 -5.76
CA GLU A 76 12.57 -5.81 -4.72
C GLU A 76 11.93 -5.19 -3.48
N LEU A 77 12.48 -4.10 -2.97
CA LEU A 77 11.92 -3.41 -1.81
C LEU A 77 10.52 -2.84 -2.11
N SER A 78 10.31 -2.33 -3.32
CA SER A 78 8.98 -1.90 -3.82
C SER A 78 7.96 -3.05 -3.84
N VAL A 79 8.36 -4.22 -4.35
CA VAL A 79 7.52 -5.44 -4.36
C VAL A 79 7.18 -5.89 -2.96
N VAL A 80 8.15 -5.91 -2.03
CA VAL A 80 7.93 -6.28 -0.63
C VAL A 80 6.93 -5.32 0.04
N MET A 81 7.06 -4.00 -0.18
CA MET A 81 6.12 -3.01 0.37
C MET A 81 4.69 -3.22 -0.15
N LEU A 82 4.52 -3.49 -1.46
CA LEU A 82 3.21 -3.72 -2.07
C LEU A 82 2.59 -5.05 -1.63
N GLN A 83 3.38 -6.11 -1.51
CA GLN A 83 2.91 -7.38 -0.95
C GLN A 83 2.46 -7.21 0.50
N PHE A 84 3.20 -6.44 1.30
CA PHE A 84 2.81 -6.13 2.67
C PHE A 84 1.52 -5.30 2.73
N ALA A 85 1.34 -4.32 1.84
CA ALA A 85 0.09 -3.58 1.71
C ALA A 85 -1.12 -4.48 1.37
N LEU A 86 -0.95 -5.45 0.46
CA LEU A 86 -1.98 -6.44 0.14
C LEU A 86 -2.30 -7.36 1.32
N TYR A 87 -1.28 -7.78 2.08
CA TYR A 87 -1.45 -8.56 3.30
C TYR A 87 -2.28 -7.80 4.34
N LEU A 88 -1.99 -6.51 4.55
CA LEU A 88 -2.73 -5.65 5.45
C LEU A 88 -4.22 -5.54 5.07
N LEU A 89 -4.50 -5.30 3.79
CA LEU A 89 -5.86 -5.22 3.26
C LEU A 89 -6.63 -6.55 3.33
N SER A 90 -5.94 -7.68 3.37
CA SER A 90 -6.57 -9.01 3.32
C SER A 90 -6.74 -9.63 4.69
N SER A 91 -5.75 -9.49 5.56
CA SER A 91 -5.81 -10.03 6.92
C SER A 91 -6.61 -9.14 7.87
N GLY A 92 -6.64 -7.82 7.63
CA GLY A 92 -7.19 -6.84 8.59
C GLY A 92 -6.47 -6.83 9.94
N ARG A 93 -5.35 -7.55 10.05
CA ARG A 93 -4.57 -7.72 11.28
C ARG A 93 -3.62 -6.54 11.42
N TRP A 94 -3.89 -5.71 12.42
CA TRP A 94 -3.08 -4.52 12.72
C TRP A 94 -2.50 -4.57 14.14
N ASP A 95 -1.70 -5.59 14.39
CA ASP A 95 -1.03 -5.79 15.67
C ASP A 95 0.27 -4.98 15.79
N ARG A 96 0.94 -5.06 16.95
CA ARG A 96 2.18 -4.32 17.21
C ARG A 96 3.30 -4.74 16.25
N VAL A 97 3.37 -6.02 15.91
CA VAL A 97 4.38 -6.58 15.00
C VAL A 97 4.22 -5.97 13.61
N THR A 98 2.99 -5.95 13.09
CA THR A 98 2.64 -5.36 11.80
C THR A 98 3.00 -3.87 11.73
N ARG A 99 2.78 -3.11 12.81
CA ARG A 99 3.23 -1.70 12.89
C ARG A 99 4.74 -1.56 12.87
N GLY A 100 5.46 -2.46 13.54
CA GLY A 100 6.92 -2.49 13.52
C GLY A 100 7.47 -2.77 12.12
N ILE A 101 6.91 -3.76 11.43
CA ILE A 101 7.27 -4.09 10.04
C ILE A 101 6.97 -2.90 9.12
N LEU A 102 5.80 -2.27 9.26
CA LEU A 102 5.45 -1.07 8.51
C LEU A 102 6.47 0.06 8.71
N ALA A 103 6.83 0.35 9.95
CA ALA A 103 7.79 1.40 10.27
C ALA A 103 9.17 1.11 9.67
N ALA A 104 9.62 -0.16 9.75
CA ALA A 104 10.87 -0.59 9.12
C ALA A 104 10.82 -0.44 7.59
N LEU A 105 9.74 -0.88 6.95
CA LEU A 105 9.55 -0.74 5.50
C LEU A 105 9.54 0.72 5.04
N LEU A 106 8.83 1.60 5.77
CA LEU A 106 8.83 3.03 5.48
C LEU A 106 10.21 3.65 5.68
N ALA A 107 10.93 3.31 6.76
CA ALA A 107 12.30 3.78 7.00
C ALA A 107 13.26 3.30 5.90
N CYS A 108 13.17 2.04 5.48
CA CYS A 108 13.94 1.49 4.36
C CYS A 108 13.63 2.23 3.04
N GLY A 109 12.35 2.51 2.76
CA GLY A 109 11.94 3.27 1.59
C GLY A 109 12.47 4.71 1.59
N VAL A 110 12.40 5.41 2.73
CA VAL A 110 12.95 6.76 2.90
C VAL A 110 14.47 6.76 2.76
N ALA A 111 15.17 5.83 3.42
CA ALA A 111 16.63 5.72 3.32
C ALA A 111 17.05 5.46 1.86
N HIS A 112 16.34 4.58 1.15
CA HIS A 112 16.60 4.32 -0.25
C HIS A 112 16.37 5.56 -1.13
N ALA A 113 15.29 6.32 -0.90
CA ALA A 113 15.01 7.56 -1.64
C ALA A 113 16.08 8.64 -1.42
N VAL A 114 16.63 8.77 -0.20
CA VAL A 114 17.71 9.73 0.10
C VAL A 114 19.01 9.33 -0.60
N VAL A 115 19.34 8.04 -0.62
CA VAL A 115 20.56 7.54 -1.26
C VAL A 115 20.47 7.63 -2.80
N CYS A 116 19.28 7.45 -3.37
CA CYS A 116 19.07 7.49 -4.83
C CYS A 116 18.97 8.91 -5.43
N LYS A 117 19.22 9.98 -4.68
CA LYS A 117 19.17 11.38 -5.15
C LYS A 117 20.02 11.70 -6.40
N LYS A 118 20.92 10.81 -6.81
CA LYS A 118 21.75 10.98 -8.02
C LYS A 118 21.02 10.66 -9.34
N SER A 119 19.84 10.06 -9.29
CA SER A 119 19.12 9.65 -10.49
C SER A 119 17.71 10.27 -10.54
N GLY A 120 17.35 10.76 -11.73
CA GLY A 120 16.38 11.86 -11.94
C GLY A 120 14.94 11.65 -11.42
N ASP A 121 14.11 12.68 -11.59
CA ASP A 121 12.75 12.81 -11.06
C ASP A 121 11.85 11.57 -11.28
N VAL A 122 12.03 10.90 -12.42
CA VAL A 122 11.24 9.71 -12.80
C VAL A 122 11.55 8.51 -11.90
N GLU A 123 12.79 8.32 -11.46
CA GLU A 123 13.17 7.22 -10.56
C GLU A 123 12.62 7.46 -9.15
N LEU A 124 12.65 8.72 -8.72
CA LEU A 124 12.05 9.14 -7.46
C LEU A 124 10.54 8.92 -7.47
N CYS A 125 9.84 9.28 -8.57
CA CYS A 125 8.41 9.02 -8.72
C CYS A 125 8.08 7.52 -8.69
N TRP A 126 8.90 6.69 -9.35
CA TRP A 126 8.72 5.23 -9.36
C TRP A 126 8.82 4.64 -7.95
N TRP A 127 9.71 5.19 -7.14
CA TRP A 127 9.92 4.81 -5.74
C TRP A 127 8.85 5.32 -4.78
N LEU A 128 8.44 6.58 -4.93
CA LEU A 128 7.41 7.18 -4.10
C LEU A 128 6.08 6.43 -4.21
N LEU A 129 5.78 5.83 -5.36
CA LEU A 129 4.50 5.18 -5.61
C LEU A 129 4.20 4.00 -4.64
N PRO A 130 5.04 2.97 -4.49
CA PRO A 130 4.87 1.93 -3.47
C PRO A 130 4.77 2.46 -2.03
N VAL A 131 5.58 3.47 -1.69
CA VAL A 131 5.61 4.08 -0.35
C VAL A 131 4.27 4.77 -0.06
N LEU A 132 3.76 5.54 -1.02
CA LEU A 132 2.47 6.23 -0.92
C LEU A 132 1.32 5.22 -0.82
N VAL A 133 1.33 4.16 -1.63
CA VAL A 133 0.32 3.09 -1.55
C VAL A 133 0.30 2.45 -0.17
N LEU A 134 1.47 2.07 0.36
CA LEU A 134 1.58 1.47 1.68
C LEU A 134 1.11 2.44 2.78
N GLY A 135 1.48 3.72 2.69
CA GLY A 135 1.06 4.76 3.62
C GLY A 135 -0.45 4.99 3.63
N ILE A 136 -1.07 5.08 2.45
CA ILE A 136 -2.54 5.22 2.30
C ILE A 136 -3.24 3.99 2.88
N VAL A 137 -2.77 2.78 2.55
CA VAL A 137 -3.34 1.54 3.08
C VAL A 137 -3.24 1.51 4.61
N ALA A 138 -2.08 1.85 5.17
CA ALA A 138 -1.89 1.90 6.61
C ALA A 138 -2.84 2.90 7.29
N TYR A 139 -2.95 4.10 6.72
CA TYR A 139 -3.85 5.14 7.22
C TYR A 139 -5.32 4.72 7.17
N VAL A 140 -5.77 4.14 6.06
CA VAL A 140 -7.15 3.67 5.91
C VAL A 140 -7.44 2.54 6.88
N GLN A 141 -6.54 1.56 7.04
CA GLN A 141 -6.70 0.48 8.01
C GLN A 141 -6.82 1.00 9.45
N LEU A 142 -6.00 1.98 9.83
CA LEU A 142 -6.09 2.64 11.15
C LEU A 142 -7.45 3.29 11.37
N ASN A 143 -7.97 4.02 10.37
CA ASN A 143 -9.27 4.66 10.48
C ASN A 143 -10.43 3.67 10.51
N MET A 144 -10.40 2.63 9.69
CA MET A 144 -11.40 1.56 9.70
C MET A 144 -11.48 0.88 11.07
N GLN A 145 -10.34 0.64 11.73
CA GLN A 145 -10.32 0.09 13.08
C GLN A 145 -10.87 1.05 14.14
N ARG A 146 -10.55 2.34 14.03
CA ARG A 146 -11.11 3.36 14.94
C ARG A 146 -12.62 3.43 14.82
N ILE A 147 -13.14 3.46 13.58
CA ILE A 147 -14.59 3.50 13.31
C ILE A 147 -15.28 2.27 13.91
N ARG A 148 -14.75 1.06 13.68
CA ARG A 148 -15.31 -0.18 14.25
C ARG A 148 -15.40 -0.14 15.78
N ARG A 149 -14.31 0.25 16.46
CA ARG A 149 -14.31 0.36 17.93
C ARG A 149 -15.28 1.41 18.45
N SER A 150 -15.33 2.58 17.79
CA SER A 150 -16.29 3.63 18.17
C SER A 150 -17.74 3.15 18.02
N MET A 151 -18.03 2.39 16.97
CA MET A 151 -19.33 1.78 16.73
C MET A 151 -19.69 0.71 17.77
N GLU A 152 -18.76 -0.18 18.11
CA GLU A 152 -18.94 -1.21 19.14
C GLU A 152 -19.29 -0.57 20.49
N VAL A 153 -18.56 0.46 20.91
CA VAL A 153 -18.82 1.19 22.17
C VAL A 153 -20.19 1.87 22.16
N LEU A 154 -20.59 2.50 21.05
CA LEU A 154 -21.91 3.14 20.90
C LEU A 154 -23.05 2.13 20.99
N PHE A 155 -22.86 0.95 20.41
CA PHE A 155 -23.85 -0.13 20.45
C PHE A 155 -24.00 -0.71 21.86
N GLU A 156 -22.89 -0.99 22.56
CA GLU A 156 -22.91 -1.45 23.95
C GLU A 156 -23.62 -0.45 24.88
N LYS A 157 -23.38 0.86 24.68
CA LYS A 157 -24.04 1.91 25.48
C LYS A 157 -25.55 1.93 25.29
N LYS A 158 -26.01 1.85 24.03
CA LYS A 158 -27.43 1.85 23.66
C LYS A 158 -28.19 0.61 24.15
N LEU A 159 -27.51 -0.54 24.22
CA LEU A 159 -28.08 -1.76 24.79
C LEU A 159 -28.37 -1.59 26.28
N ARG A 160 -27.42 -1.05 27.03
CA ARG A 160 -27.59 -0.79 28.47
C ARG A 160 -28.71 0.20 28.78
N GLU A 161 -28.83 1.28 27.99
CA GLU A 161 -29.92 2.26 28.13
C GLU A 161 -31.32 1.68 27.82
N LYS A 162 -31.41 0.52 27.15
CA LYS A 162 -32.68 -0.12 26.81
C LYS A 162 -33.09 -1.19 27.83
N ASP A 163 -32.15 -1.62 28.66
CA ASP A 163 -32.36 -2.60 29.74
C ASP A 163 -32.64 -1.94 31.11
N GLU A 164 -32.47 -0.60 31.21
CA GLU A 164 -32.86 0.27 32.33
C GLU A 164 -34.23 0.92 32.10
#